data_AF-A0A329RJC8-F1
#
_entry.id   AF-A0A329RJC8-F1
#
_cell.length_a   1.000
_cell.length_b   1.000
_cell.length_c   1.000
_cell.angle_alpha   90.00
_cell.angle_beta   90.00
_cell.angle_gamma   90.00
#
_symmetry.space_group_name_H-M   'P 1'
#
loop_
_entity.id
_entity.type
_entity.pdbx_description
1 polymer ?
#
loop_
_entity_poly.entity_id
_entity_poly.type
_entity_poly.pdbx_seq_one_letter_code
_entity_poly.pdbx_strand_id
1 'polypeptide(L)'
;MLPSPPWKGYSLLALALLPSAIHGEAIVDSIVTPLGETALLTHSHPAFGGLLRGKVVKPVVLTEQNDKAAARNLEAQLSDVARLESFFGKTMESNFNVLKDSYATASCDVLPWSGDFWPTYKDGINVVWKDGEPSPAEKYATAFDLNVDAFMNGISLSTGVLSESYTGSSTCSSDSDCDGGSLCGLRDEATNGFCIPTWYGLCHAWAAAAMFEAEPKCDVQRNNVTFHSVDMKALITQLYDGAAIDVVFTGARFNGPDSPEELDKYGRYEDEARRDINAAFFHIAVANILGKQRQSFIVDVSSGLQVWNQPVQKYEFLETEIVDSAKLSLEYFGSATYPFNDAVTYLAKCTTRLTWTAESIEDGALTTTGRIEAYTVYEDYEYCLELDENYTIIGGEWLGGSNENHPDFLWFPAAKPSADTVTDTGITYADVLALIDESLECVDVTISPDIPDTPSTKKPGSGYTKSPSYTKTPPTKAPPTKVPSYPPATYAPETTAPSTYPTETYAPETTAPSTYPPET
;
A
#
# COMPACT_ATOMS: atom_id res chain seq x y z
N MET A 1 -1.83 -54.83 -66.53
CA MET A 1 -1.94 -54.41 -65.13
C MET A 1 -1.04 -53.19 -64.97
N LEU A 2 -1.65 -52.03 -64.75
CA LEU A 2 -0.98 -50.74 -64.55
C LEU A 2 -0.14 -50.76 -63.26
N PRO A 3 1.08 -50.21 -63.27
CA PRO A 3 1.85 -49.92 -62.07
C PRO A 3 1.54 -48.51 -61.56
N SER A 4 1.47 -48.37 -60.23
CA SER A 4 1.36 -47.08 -59.55
C SER A 4 2.57 -46.18 -59.82
N PRO A 5 2.39 -44.86 -60.01
CA PRO A 5 3.46 -43.89 -59.85
C PRO A 5 3.23 -42.91 -58.67
N PRO A 6 4.30 -42.24 -58.23
CA PRO A 6 4.43 -41.64 -56.90
C PRO A 6 3.97 -40.18 -56.87
N TRP A 7 3.46 -39.74 -55.73
CA TRP A 7 3.08 -38.36 -55.51
C TRP A 7 4.33 -37.53 -55.12
N LYS A 8 4.61 -36.52 -55.95
CA LYS A 8 5.58 -35.46 -55.69
C LYS A 8 5.04 -34.54 -54.58
N GLY A 9 5.88 -34.28 -53.57
CA GLY A 9 5.67 -33.22 -52.61
C GLY A 9 5.80 -31.84 -53.26
N TYR A 10 4.84 -30.98 -52.97
CA TYR A 10 4.96 -29.54 -53.10
C TYR A 10 5.07 -28.96 -51.69
N SER A 11 6.25 -28.46 -51.34
CA SER A 11 6.43 -27.60 -50.17
C SER A 11 5.87 -26.22 -50.49
N LEU A 12 4.72 -25.89 -49.91
CA LEU A 12 4.24 -24.51 -49.80
C LEU A 12 5.08 -23.81 -48.73
N LEU A 13 5.93 -22.88 -49.17
CA LEU A 13 6.63 -21.94 -48.30
C LEU A 13 5.57 -20.95 -47.78
N ALA A 14 5.01 -21.21 -46.60
CA ALA A 14 4.21 -20.23 -45.89
C ALA A 14 5.16 -19.21 -45.28
N LEU A 15 5.28 -18.04 -45.92
CA LEU A 15 5.93 -16.88 -45.33
C LEU A 15 5.01 -16.37 -44.22
N ALA A 16 5.25 -16.82 -43.00
CA ALA A 16 4.60 -16.26 -41.82
C ALA A 16 5.13 -14.84 -41.63
N LEU A 17 4.36 -13.85 -42.10
CA LEU A 17 4.49 -12.47 -41.65
C LEU A 17 4.07 -12.47 -40.17
N LEU A 18 5.05 -12.57 -39.28
CA LEU A 18 4.86 -12.22 -37.89
C LEU A 18 4.41 -10.75 -37.85
N PRO A 19 3.33 -10.39 -37.12
CA PRO A 19 3.06 -8.99 -36.86
C PRO A 19 4.27 -8.43 -36.12
N SER A 20 4.91 -7.44 -36.72
CA SER A 20 5.88 -6.60 -36.03
C SER A 20 5.14 -5.96 -34.86
N ALA A 21 5.35 -6.46 -33.64
CA ALA A 21 5.03 -5.71 -32.45
C ALA A 21 5.94 -4.48 -32.48
N ILE A 22 5.40 -3.37 -32.98
CA ILE A 22 6.03 -2.07 -32.88
C ILE A 22 6.06 -1.78 -31.38
N HIS A 23 7.22 -1.98 -30.77
CA HIS A 23 7.46 -1.55 -29.40
C HIS A 23 7.51 -0.02 -29.48
N GLY A 24 6.54 0.65 -28.86
CA GLY A 24 6.75 2.06 -28.51
C GLY A 24 8.03 2.16 -27.69
N GLU A 25 8.82 3.20 -27.89
CA GLU A 25 9.95 3.46 -27.00
C GLU A 25 9.43 3.49 -25.56
N ALA A 26 10.20 2.87 -24.65
CA ALA A 26 9.82 2.78 -23.25
C ALA A 26 9.60 4.18 -22.67
N ILE A 27 8.80 4.28 -21.60
CA ILE A 27 8.79 5.47 -20.74
C ILE A 27 10.20 5.55 -20.13
N VAL A 28 11.13 6.22 -20.83
CA VAL A 28 12.58 6.01 -20.70
C VAL A 28 13.21 6.67 -19.47
N ASP A 29 12.49 7.60 -18.82
CA ASP A 29 13.03 8.43 -17.75
C ASP A 29 12.26 8.31 -16.42
N SER A 30 11.53 7.20 -16.18
CA SER A 30 10.87 6.99 -14.88
C SER A 30 11.82 6.39 -13.84
N ILE A 31 11.84 7.00 -12.66
CA ILE A 31 12.44 6.39 -11.47
C ILE A 31 11.63 5.14 -11.10
N VAL A 32 12.32 4.08 -10.67
CA VAL A 32 11.65 2.84 -10.24
C VAL A 32 12.26 2.36 -8.93
N THR A 33 11.48 1.62 -8.13
CA THR A 33 12.03 0.88 -6.99
C THR A 33 12.45 -0.53 -7.42
N PRO A 34 13.75 -0.88 -7.38
CA PRO A 34 14.27 -2.14 -7.93
C PRO A 34 14.02 -3.34 -6.99
N LEU A 35 12.75 -3.73 -6.85
CA LEU A 35 12.29 -4.77 -5.91
C LEU A 35 12.18 -6.17 -6.54
N GLY A 36 12.29 -6.30 -7.86
CA GLY A 36 11.95 -7.53 -8.57
C GLY A 36 10.55 -7.50 -9.16
N GLU A 37 10.09 -8.62 -9.73
CA GLU A 37 8.70 -8.77 -10.17
C GLU A 37 7.72 -8.62 -9.00
N THR A 38 8.01 -9.30 -7.90
CA THR A 38 7.30 -9.20 -6.62
C THR A 38 8.29 -9.00 -5.47
N ALA A 39 7.81 -8.45 -4.36
CA ALA A 39 8.58 -8.33 -3.12
C ALA A 39 7.70 -8.47 -1.88
N LEU A 40 8.31 -8.91 -0.78
CA LEU A 40 7.62 -9.06 0.50
C LEU A 40 7.27 -7.70 1.10
N LEU A 41 6.00 -7.52 1.45
CA LEU A 41 5.49 -6.36 2.18
C LEU A 41 5.93 -6.43 3.65
N THR A 42 7.11 -5.88 3.92
CA THR A 42 7.75 -5.84 5.25
C THR A 42 7.89 -4.40 5.74
N HIS A 43 8.34 -4.18 6.98
CA HIS A 43 8.61 -2.83 7.52
C HIS A 43 9.76 -2.09 6.80
N SER A 44 10.48 -2.76 5.89
CA SER A 44 11.48 -2.12 5.00
C SER A 44 10.91 -1.73 3.63
N HIS A 45 9.69 -2.18 3.32
CA HIS A 45 9.09 -2.04 2.01
C HIS A 45 8.54 -0.61 1.81
N PRO A 46 8.73 0.02 0.64
CA PRO A 46 8.28 1.41 0.41
C PRO A 46 6.81 1.66 0.74
N ALA A 47 5.92 0.73 0.40
CA ALA A 47 4.50 0.83 0.71
C ALA A 47 4.15 0.88 2.21
N PHE A 48 5.07 0.59 3.13
CA PHE A 48 4.78 0.53 4.56
C PHE A 48 4.31 1.89 5.12
N GLY A 49 3.15 1.90 5.80
CA GLY A 49 2.47 3.08 6.34
C GLY A 49 3.10 3.70 7.59
N GLY A 50 4.43 3.73 7.67
CA GLY A 50 5.16 4.27 8.81
C GLY A 50 6.66 4.46 8.54
N LEU A 51 7.45 4.49 9.62
CA LEU A 51 8.91 4.56 9.50
C LEU A 51 9.47 3.27 8.90
N LEU A 52 10.24 3.40 7.83
CA LEU A 52 10.94 2.27 7.24
C LEU A 52 12.07 1.78 8.16
N ARG A 53 12.12 0.47 8.40
CA ARG A 53 13.11 -0.20 9.26
C ARG A 53 13.89 -1.25 8.48
N GLY A 54 15.15 -1.46 8.84
CA GLY A 54 15.99 -2.49 8.21
C GLY A 54 16.59 -2.03 6.87
N LYS A 55 16.74 -2.98 5.93
CA LYS A 55 17.41 -2.72 4.64
C LYS A 55 16.42 -2.17 3.61
N VAL A 56 16.32 -0.84 3.58
CA VAL A 56 15.48 -0.13 2.62
C VAL A 56 16.10 -0.14 1.22
N VAL A 57 15.32 -0.52 0.22
CA VAL A 57 15.71 -0.46 -1.19
C VAL A 57 15.56 0.97 -1.70
N LYS A 58 16.61 1.50 -2.32
CA LYS A 58 16.59 2.86 -2.86
C LYS A 58 16.05 2.87 -4.29
N PRO A 59 15.18 3.82 -4.65
CA PRO A 59 14.77 4.04 -6.03
C PRO A 59 15.97 4.36 -6.93
N VAL A 60 15.86 4.01 -8.21
CA VAL A 60 16.89 4.23 -9.24
C VAL A 60 16.26 4.73 -10.52
N VAL A 61 16.97 5.61 -11.24
CA VAL A 61 16.62 6.02 -12.60
C VAL A 61 17.09 4.94 -13.57
N LEU A 62 16.16 4.43 -14.38
CA LEU A 62 16.52 3.54 -15.48
C LEU A 62 17.18 4.38 -16.58
N THR A 63 18.28 3.89 -17.15
CA THR A 63 18.98 4.53 -18.28
C THR A 63 19.34 3.46 -19.28
N GLU A 64 19.47 3.79 -20.57
CA GLU A 64 19.89 2.81 -21.61
C GLU A 64 21.23 2.10 -21.30
N GLN A 65 22.09 2.70 -20.47
CA GLN A 65 23.32 2.08 -19.99
C GLN A 65 23.08 1.04 -18.90
N ASN A 66 22.04 1.22 -18.07
CA ASN A 66 21.59 0.25 -17.07
C ASN A 66 21.00 -1.00 -17.75
N ASP A 67 20.31 -0.86 -18.90
CA ASP A 67 19.77 -2.00 -19.65
C ASP A 67 20.85 -2.99 -20.13
N LYS A 68 22.05 -2.49 -20.44
CA LYS A 68 23.21 -3.35 -20.82
C LYS A 68 23.93 -3.96 -19.61
N ALA A 69 23.88 -3.31 -18.44
CA ALA A 69 24.41 -3.85 -17.19
C ALA A 69 23.44 -4.85 -16.52
N ALA A 70 22.13 -4.71 -16.80
CA ALA A 70 21.05 -5.59 -16.34
C ALA A 70 21.18 -7.03 -16.85
N ALA A 71 22.01 -7.29 -17.88
CA ALA A 71 22.32 -8.64 -18.35
C ALA A 71 22.93 -9.59 -17.28
N ARG A 72 23.25 -9.10 -16.07
CA ARG A 72 23.68 -9.92 -14.93
C ARG A 72 22.68 -9.99 -13.76
N ASN A 73 21.58 -9.24 -13.75
CA ASN A 73 20.51 -9.24 -12.73
C ASN A 73 19.17 -8.77 -13.34
N LEU A 74 18.62 -9.55 -14.29
CA LEU A 74 17.49 -9.16 -15.16
C LEU A 74 16.17 -8.88 -14.43
N GLU A 75 15.95 -9.42 -13.22
CA GLU A 75 14.66 -9.27 -12.52
C GLU A 75 14.56 -7.98 -11.69
N ALA A 76 15.69 -7.43 -11.21
CA ALA A 76 15.67 -6.33 -10.23
C ALA A 76 15.46 -4.94 -10.85
N GLN A 77 15.63 -4.76 -12.16
CA GLN A 77 15.60 -3.45 -12.83
C GLN A 77 14.57 -3.43 -13.98
N LEU A 78 13.38 -3.95 -13.73
CA LEU A 78 12.25 -3.81 -14.65
C LEU A 78 11.73 -2.38 -14.59
N SER A 79 11.39 -1.80 -15.75
CA SER A 79 10.46 -0.66 -15.77
C SER A 79 9.13 -1.09 -15.15
N ASP A 80 8.36 -0.13 -14.63
CA ASP A 80 7.09 -0.48 -13.99
C ASP A 80 6.09 -1.11 -14.98
N VAL A 81 6.10 -0.68 -16.25
CA VAL A 81 5.33 -1.36 -17.31
C VAL A 81 5.79 -2.80 -17.48
N ALA A 82 7.09 -3.05 -17.63
CA ALA A 82 7.62 -4.40 -17.81
C ALA A 82 7.33 -5.30 -16.60
N ARG A 83 7.30 -4.73 -15.39
CA ARG A 83 6.91 -5.44 -14.17
C ARG A 83 5.45 -5.89 -14.21
N LEU A 84 4.53 -5.00 -14.59
CA LEU A 84 3.13 -5.35 -14.78
C LEU A 84 2.97 -6.42 -15.87
N GLU A 85 3.69 -6.31 -16.98
CA GLU A 85 3.63 -7.28 -18.08
C GLU A 85 4.16 -8.66 -17.67
N SER A 86 5.26 -8.71 -16.93
CA SER A 86 5.83 -9.94 -16.38
C SER A 86 4.82 -10.63 -15.47
N PHE A 87 4.28 -9.89 -14.49
CA PHE A 87 3.33 -10.42 -13.53
C PHE A 87 2.03 -10.91 -14.18
N PHE A 88 1.42 -10.11 -15.07
CA PHE A 88 0.17 -10.48 -15.73
C PHE A 88 0.36 -11.47 -16.89
N GLY A 89 1.60 -11.70 -17.35
CA GLY A 89 1.91 -12.48 -18.54
C GLY A 89 1.27 -11.92 -19.82
N LYS A 90 1.00 -10.62 -19.86
CA LYS A 90 0.29 -9.92 -20.96
C LYS A 90 0.87 -8.52 -21.15
N THR A 91 0.99 -8.10 -22.40
CA THR A 91 1.37 -6.72 -22.75
C THR A 91 0.34 -5.71 -22.25
N MET A 92 0.82 -4.61 -21.67
CA MET A 92 -0.02 -3.47 -21.28
C MET A 92 -0.49 -2.74 -22.54
N GLU A 93 -1.77 -2.38 -22.59
CA GLU A 93 -2.27 -1.48 -23.63
C GLU A 93 -1.74 -0.07 -23.38
N SER A 94 -1.05 0.50 -24.36
CA SER A 94 -0.44 1.83 -24.29
C SER A 94 -0.91 2.76 -25.40
N ASN A 95 -1.78 2.31 -26.30
CA ASN A 95 -2.36 3.18 -27.32
C ASN A 95 -3.46 4.07 -26.72
N PHE A 96 -3.27 5.38 -26.82
CA PHE A 96 -4.17 6.40 -26.28
C PHE A 96 -5.63 6.20 -26.75
N ASN A 97 -5.84 5.95 -28.04
CA ASN A 97 -7.20 5.80 -28.58
C ASN A 97 -7.86 4.52 -28.08
N VAL A 98 -7.11 3.42 -27.94
CA VAL A 98 -7.65 2.16 -27.42
C VAL A 98 -8.06 2.31 -25.95
N LEU A 99 -7.19 2.90 -25.12
CA LEU A 99 -7.48 3.15 -23.71
C LEU A 99 -8.71 4.06 -23.57
N LYS A 100 -8.77 5.14 -24.34
CA LYS A 100 -9.91 6.07 -24.37
C LYS A 100 -11.20 5.39 -24.80
N ASP A 101 -11.21 4.63 -25.88
CA ASP A 101 -12.45 4.13 -26.48
C ASP A 101 -12.97 2.85 -25.80
N SER A 102 -12.08 2.02 -25.26
CA SER A 102 -12.42 0.70 -24.71
C SER A 102 -12.30 0.61 -23.19
N TYR A 103 -11.52 1.49 -22.57
CA TYR A 103 -11.17 1.44 -21.15
C TYR A 103 -11.29 2.80 -20.46
N ALA A 104 -12.23 3.66 -20.88
CA ALA A 104 -12.45 4.98 -20.28
C ALA A 104 -12.85 4.95 -18.79
N THR A 105 -13.42 3.85 -18.32
CA THR A 105 -13.82 3.69 -16.92
C THR A 105 -13.87 2.22 -16.54
N ALA A 106 -13.58 1.94 -15.28
CA ALA A 106 -13.93 0.69 -14.65
C ALA A 106 -14.12 0.87 -13.14
N SER A 107 -14.92 -0.01 -12.55
CA SER A 107 -15.11 -0.16 -11.11
C SER A 107 -14.86 -1.60 -10.69
N CYS A 108 -14.44 -1.79 -9.44
CA CYS A 108 -14.34 -3.10 -8.82
C CYS A 108 -15.73 -3.76 -8.74
N ASP A 109 -15.78 -5.07 -8.98
CA ASP A 109 -17.03 -5.84 -8.86
C ASP A 109 -17.42 -6.05 -7.39
N VAL A 110 -16.42 -6.17 -6.51
CA VAL A 110 -16.56 -6.15 -5.06
C VAL A 110 -15.80 -4.94 -4.54
N LEU A 111 -16.48 -4.04 -3.83
CA LEU A 111 -15.85 -2.84 -3.29
C LEU A 111 -14.97 -3.21 -2.09
N PRO A 112 -13.71 -2.71 -2.04
CA PRO A 112 -12.90 -2.80 -0.83
C PRO A 112 -13.62 -2.15 0.35
N TRP A 113 -13.73 -2.87 1.47
CA TRP A 113 -14.44 -2.39 2.65
C TRP A 113 -13.65 -1.30 3.39
N SER A 114 -14.38 -0.39 4.05
CA SER A 114 -13.76 0.63 4.91
C SER A 114 -13.43 0.04 6.29
N GLY A 115 -12.29 0.43 6.83
CA GLY A 115 -11.78 0.08 8.15
C GLY A 115 -10.77 1.11 8.60
N ASP A 116 -10.14 0.93 9.76
CA ASP A 116 -9.15 1.88 10.27
C ASP A 116 -7.72 1.46 9.90
N PHE A 117 -6.82 2.43 9.89
CA PHE A 117 -5.38 2.19 9.73
C PHE A 117 -4.69 1.84 11.07
N TRP A 118 -5.43 1.70 12.18
CA TRP A 118 -4.94 1.30 13.50
C TRP A 118 -3.66 2.06 13.92
N PRO A 119 -3.78 3.36 14.24
CA PRO A 119 -2.63 4.23 14.43
C PRO A 119 -1.66 3.70 15.49
N THR A 120 -0.36 3.72 15.18
CA THR A 120 0.70 3.28 16.08
C THR A 120 0.69 4.05 17.41
N TYR A 121 0.41 5.37 17.37
CA TYR A 121 0.32 6.20 18.59
C TYR A 121 -0.86 5.83 19.50
N LYS A 122 -1.84 5.07 19.00
CA LYS A 122 -2.95 4.50 19.79
C LYS A 122 -2.71 3.05 20.20
N ASP A 123 -1.49 2.55 20.03
CA ASP A 123 -1.09 1.17 20.31
C ASP A 123 -1.68 0.13 19.34
N GLY A 124 -1.95 0.53 18.09
CA GLY A 124 -2.43 -0.38 17.06
C GLY A 124 -3.80 -0.98 17.40
N ILE A 125 -3.94 -2.29 17.25
CA ILE A 125 -5.19 -3.00 17.56
C ILE A 125 -5.43 -3.26 19.06
N ASN A 126 -4.54 -2.75 19.94
CA ASN A 126 -4.81 -2.70 21.38
C ASN A 126 -5.75 -1.54 21.74
N VAL A 127 -6.05 -0.63 20.82
CA VAL A 127 -6.97 0.48 21.08
C VAL A 127 -8.37 -0.04 21.39
N VAL A 128 -8.97 0.49 22.46
CA VAL A 128 -10.40 0.29 22.75
C VAL A 128 -11.20 1.23 21.86
N TRP A 129 -11.80 0.68 20.80
CA TRP A 129 -12.61 1.45 19.86
C TRP A 129 -14.07 1.62 20.32
N LYS A 130 -14.56 0.72 21.19
CA LYS A 130 -15.93 0.71 21.71
C LYS A 130 -15.93 0.79 23.23
N ASP A 131 -16.53 1.85 23.76
CA ASP A 131 -16.58 2.12 25.20
C ASP A 131 -17.22 0.95 25.99
N GLY A 132 -16.51 0.50 27.02
CA GLY A 132 -16.98 -0.58 27.90
C GLY A 132 -16.71 -2.00 27.40
N GLU A 133 -16.04 -2.15 26.26
CA GLU A 133 -15.63 -3.44 25.73
C GLU A 133 -14.09 -3.59 25.67
N PRO A 134 -13.56 -4.83 25.70
CA PRO A 134 -12.15 -5.11 25.43
C PRO A 134 -11.71 -4.69 24.02
N SER A 135 -10.42 -4.41 23.85
CA SER A 135 -9.82 -4.15 22.53
C SER A 135 -9.86 -5.39 21.61
N PRO A 136 -9.74 -5.23 20.28
CA PRO A 136 -9.67 -6.37 19.36
C PRO A 136 -8.57 -7.38 19.74
N ALA A 137 -7.40 -6.90 20.16
CA ALA A 137 -6.31 -7.76 20.62
C ALA A 137 -6.66 -8.55 21.89
N GLU A 138 -7.25 -7.89 22.89
CA GLU A 138 -7.68 -8.53 24.13
C GLU A 138 -8.79 -9.58 23.88
N LYS A 139 -9.73 -9.27 22.98
CA LYS A 139 -10.78 -10.20 22.56
C LYS A 139 -10.18 -11.46 21.93
N TYR A 140 -9.24 -11.31 21.00
CA TYR A 140 -8.57 -12.46 20.37
C TYR A 140 -7.80 -13.29 21.41
N ALA A 141 -6.95 -12.66 22.22
CA ALA A 141 -6.20 -13.38 23.24
C ALA A 141 -7.11 -14.16 24.20
N THR A 142 -8.21 -13.55 24.64
CA THR A 142 -9.18 -14.19 25.54
C THR A 142 -9.90 -15.36 24.86
N ALA A 143 -10.39 -15.16 23.63
CA ALA A 143 -11.15 -16.18 22.92
C ALA A 143 -10.31 -17.42 22.57
N PHE A 144 -9.01 -17.24 22.33
CA PHE A 144 -8.09 -18.30 21.91
C PHE A 144 -7.13 -18.77 23.03
N ASP A 145 -7.47 -18.47 24.29
CA ASP A 145 -6.74 -18.91 25.50
C ASP A 145 -5.23 -18.53 25.50
N LEU A 146 -4.93 -17.35 24.96
CA LEU A 146 -3.60 -16.75 25.00
C LEU A 146 -3.45 -15.90 26.27
N ASN A 147 -2.21 -15.68 26.70
CA ASN A 147 -1.93 -14.73 27.76
C ASN A 147 -2.17 -13.30 27.24
N VAL A 148 -3.23 -12.64 27.74
CA VAL A 148 -3.66 -11.31 27.30
C VAL A 148 -2.53 -10.29 27.37
N ASP A 149 -1.85 -10.16 28.52
CA ASP A 149 -0.77 -9.18 28.70
C ASP A 149 0.38 -9.41 27.73
N ALA A 150 0.84 -10.66 27.59
CA ALA A 150 1.92 -11.01 26.69
C ALA A 150 1.53 -10.77 25.22
N PHE A 151 0.30 -11.11 24.83
CA PHE A 151 -0.20 -10.90 23.49
C PHE A 151 -0.29 -9.41 23.15
N MET A 152 -0.93 -8.60 23.99
CA MET A 152 -1.03 -7.15 23.79
C MET A 152 0.33 -6.46 23.81
N ASN A 153 1.26 -6.92 24.65
CA ASN A 153 2.66 -6.45 24.61
C ASN A 153 3.34 -6.80 23.29
N GLY A 154 3.11 -8.01 22.76
CA GLY A 154 3.60 -8.44 21.45
C GLY A 154 3.06 -7.58 20.31
N ILE A 155 1.74 -7.30 20.30
CA ILE A 155 1.11 -6.36 19.36
C ILE A 155 1.78 -4.99 19.45
N SER A 156 1.94 -4.46 20.66
CA SER A 156 2.55 -3.14 20.87
C SER A 156 3.99 -3.08 20.35
N LEU A 157 4.78 -4.13 20.56
CA LEU A 157 6.16 -4.25 20.08
C LEU A 157 6.23 -4.37 18.54
N SER A 158 5.22 -4.96 17.92
CA SER A 158 5.14 -5.16 16.47
C SER A 158 4.69 -3.89 15.76
N THR A 159 3.58 -3.28 16.19
CA THR A 159 2.85 -2.26 15.41
C THR A 159 2.34 -1.07 16.24
N GLY A 160 2.48 -1.13 17.57
CA GLY A 160 1.94 -0.14 18.50
C GLY A 160 2.99 0.77 19.15
N VAL A 161 2.71 1.29 20.34
CA VAL A 161 3.55 2.29 21.01
C VAL A 161 4.97 1.77 21.29
N LEU A 162 5.10 0.50 21.71
CA LEU A 162 6.41 -0.07 22.03
C LEU A 162 7.27 -0.34 20.80
N SER A 163 6.71 -0.44 19.59
CA SER A 163 7.52 -0.53 18.38
C SER A 163 8.41 0.70 18.25
N GLU A 164 7.97 1.86 18.73
CA GLU A 164 8.70 3.13 18.65
C GLU A 164 9.73 3.33 19.76
N SER A 165 10.07 2.29 20.54
CA SER A 165 11.04 2.34 21.64
C SER A 165 12.52 2.18 21.20
N TYR A 166 12.92 2.77 20.08
CA TYR A 166 14.29 2.67 19.55
C TYR A 166 15.21 3.80 20.02
N THR A 167 16.52 3.65 19.76
CA THR A 167 17.52 4.66 20.11
C THR A 167 17.29 5.93 19.31
N GLY A 168 16.99 7.04 20.01
CA GLY A 168 16.71 8.34 19.39
C GLY A 168 15.24 8.75 19.44
N SER A 169 14.34 7.89 19.90
CA SER A 169 12.93 8.25 20.09
C SER A 169 12.75 9.32 21.15
N SER A 170 11.97 10.35 20.81
CA SER A 170 11.54 11.37 21.77
C SER A 170 10.53 10.78 22.74
N THR A 171 10.86 10.75 24.03
CA THR A 171 9.93 10.30 25.08
C THR A 171 8.96 11.41 25.47
N CYS A 172 7.75 11.04 25.88
CA CYS A 172 6.73 11.99 26.31
C CYS A 172 5.92 11.48 27.50
N SER A 173 5.24 12.40 28.18
CA SER A 173 4.22 12.13 29.19
C SER A 173 2.85 12.68 28.81
N SER A 174 2.83 13.60 27.84
CA SER A 174 1.65 14.27 27.32
C SER A 174 1.87 14.77 25.89
N ASP A 175 0.79 15.09 25.19
CA ASP A 175 0.88 15.60 23.81
C ASP A 175 1.68 16.90 23.68
N SER A 176 1.76 17.72 24.75
CA SER A 176 2.56 18.95 24.74
C SER A 176 4.07 18.72 24.75
N ASP A 177 4.52 17.49 24.99
CA ASP A 177 5.93 17.13 24.92
C ASP A 177 6.37 16.83 23.47
N CYS A 178 5.43 16.84 22.52
CA CYS A 178 5.64 16.41 21.15
C CYS A 178 5.48 17.56 20.13
N ASP A 179 6.33 17.53 19.10
CA ASP A 179 6.35 18.51 18.00
C ASP A 179 6.06 17.82 16.65
N GLY A 180 5.90 18.62 15.59
CA GLY A 180 5.92 18.12 14.20
C GLY A 180 4.73 17.23 13.82
N GLY A 181 3.56 17.43 14.46
CA GLY A 181 2.37 16.61 14.20
C GLY A 181 2.37 15.23 14.85
N SER A 182 3.32 14.98 15.75
CA SER A 182 3.34 13.79 16.61
C SER A 182 2.44 13.98 17.83
N LEU A 183 1.88 12.88 18.32
CA LEU A 183 1.17 12.84 19.61
C LEU A 183 1.87 11.86 20.56
N CYS A 184 1.57 11.98 21.85
CA CYS A 184 2.16 11.10 22.83
C CYS A 184 1.47 9.74 22.83
N GLY A 185 2.14 8.74 22.27
CA GLY A 185 1.70 7.35 22.33
C GLY A 185 1.95 6.80 23.72
N LEU A 186 0.86 6.65 24.49
CA LEU A 186 0.89 6.22 25.88
C LEU A 186 0.00 4.98 26.04
N ARG A 187 0.58 3.89 26.53
CA ARG A 187 -0.17 2.68 26.86
C ARG A 187 -0.89 2.84 28.19
N ASP A 188 -1.94 2.05 28.39
CA ASP A 188 -2.67 2.02 29.64
C ASP A 188 -1.72 1.73 30.82
N GLU A 189 -1.94 2.45 31.92
CA GLU A 189 -1.13 2.41 33.15
C GLU A 189 0.33 2.93 33.04
N ALA A 190 0.83 3.22 31.84
CA ALA A 190 2.15 3.81 31.64
C ALA A 190 2.16 5.31 31.97
N THR A 191 3.26 5.80 32.55
CA THR A 191 3.47 7.23 32.85
C THR A 191 4.31 7.95 31.81
N ASN A 192 4.98 7.20 30.93
CA ASN A 192 5.79 7.73 29.85
C ASN A 192 5.59 6.85 28.61
N GLY A 193 5.73 7.48 27.45
CA GLY A 193 5.60 6.90 26.13
C GLY A 193 6.53 7.57 25.13
N PHE A 194 6.14 7.57 23.87
CA PHE A 194 6.94 8.12 22.76
C PHE A 194 6.12 9.11 21.94
N CYS A 195 6.78 10.16 21.43
CA CYS A 195 6.18 11.04 20.44
C CYS A 195 6.17 10.32 19.09
N ILE A 196 4.97 9.96 18.63
CA ILE A 196 4.76 9.14 17.44
C ILE A 196 3.99 9.98 16.41
N PRO A 197 4.49 10.07 15.16
CA PRO A 197 3.75 10.72 14.08
C PRO A 197 2.35 10.11 13.92
N THR A 198 1.34 10.96 13.84
CA THR A 198 -0.08 10.52 13.84
C THR A 198 -0.51 9.74 12.61
N TRP A 199 0.32 9.74 11.55
CA TRP A 199 0.09 9.01 10.31
C TRP A 199 0.69 7.58 10.33
N TYR A 200 1.52 7.23 11.32
CA TYR A 200 2.04 5.87 11.41
C TYR A 200 0.92 4.90 11.75
N GLY A 201 0.85 3.81 10.98
CA GLY A 201 -0.05 2.70 11.24
C GLY A 201 -0.01 1.65 10.15
N LEU A 202 -1.14 0.98 9.98
CA LEU A 202 -1.34 -0.23 9.20
C LEU A 202 -2.16 0.01 7.93
N CYS A 203 -2.10 1.21 7.34
CA CYS A 203 -2.86 1.52 6.12
C CYS A 203 -2.51 0.58 4.96
N HIS A 204 -1.24 0.15 4.84
CA HIS A 204 -0.82 -0.84 3.83
C HIS A 204 -1.51 -2.19 4.03
N ALA A 205 -1.57 -2.66 5.27
CA ALA A 205 -2.14 -3.95 5.58
C ALA A 205 -3.67 -3.93 5.50
N TRP A 206 -4.31 -2.85 5.95
CA TRP A 206 -5.75 -2.66 5.82
C TRP A 206 -6.16 -2.61 4.34
N ALA A 207 -5.49 -1.79 3.53
CA ALA A 207 -5.82 -1.67 2.11
C ALA A 207 -5.69 -3.02 1.37
N ALA A 208 -4.66 -3.81 1.69
CA ALA A 208 -4.49 -5.15 1.14
C ALA A 208 -5.59 -6.12 1.60
N ALA A 209 -5.91 -6.15 2.90
CA ALA A 209 -6.98 -6.98 3.43
C ALA A 209 -8.35 -6.60 2.86
N ALA A 210 -8.62 -5.30 2.70
CA ALA A 210 -9.87 -4.77 2.17
C ALA A 210 -10.14 -5.20 0.73
N MET A 211 -9.09 -5.35 -0.09
CA MET A 211 -9.23 -5.82 -1.47
C MET A 211 -9.52 -7.32 -1.58
N PHE A 212 -9.00 -8.13 -0.67
CA PHE A 212 -9.02 -9.59 -0.80
C PHE A 212 -10.05 -10.29 0.08
N GLU A 213 -10.32 -9.75 1.26
CA GLU A 213 -11.16 -10.39 2.25
C GLU A 213 -12.60 -9.88 2.18
N ALA A 214 -13.53 -10.81 2.37
CA ALA A 214 -14.93 -10.46 2.47
C ALA A 214 -15.17 -9.60 3.71
N GLU A 215 -16.04 -8.60 3.59
CA GLU A 215 -16.39 -7.75 4.71
C GLU A 215 -17.23 -8.53 5.75
N PRO A 216 -16.84 -8.56 7.04
CA PRO A 216 -17.65 -9.17 8.09
C PRO A 216 -19.00 -8.45 8.23
N LYS A 217 -20.10 -9.21 8.32
CA LYS A 217 -21.47 -8.68 8.24
C LYS A 217 -22.20 -8.55 9.56
N CYS A 218 -21.92 -9.42 10.52
CA CYS A 218 -22.58 -9.45 11.81
C CYS A 218 -21.60 -9.80 12.93
N ASP A 219 -22.05 -9.63 14.17
CA ASP A 219 -21.28 -10.03 15.34
C ASP A 219 -21.15 -11.56 15.43
N VAL A 220 -19.98 -12.03 15.88
CA VAL A 220 -19.68 -13.45 16.07
C VAL A 220 -19.37 -13.75 17.53
N GLN A 221 -19.91 -14.85 18.05
CA GLN A 221 -19.61 -15.32 19.41
C GLN A 221 -18.60 -16.46 19.36
N ARG A 222 -17.43 -16.26 19.98
CA ARG A 222 -16.41 -17.30 20.09
C ARG A 222 -15.93 -17.39 21.53
N ASN A 223 -16.11 -18.56 22.15
CA ASN A 223 -15.66 -18.83 23.52
C ASN A 223 -16.11 -17.76 24.55
N ASN A 224 -17.36 -17.30 24.43
CA ASN A 224 -17.99 -16.22 25.23
C ASN A 224 -17.43 -14.81 25.00
N VAL A 225 -16.69 -14.59 23.92
CA VAL A 225 -16.25 -13.27 23.46
C VAL A 225 -17.05 -12.90 22.22
N THR A 226 -17.66 -11.71 22.23
CA THR A 226 -18.32 -11.13 21.06
C THR A 226 -17.30 -10.37 20.22
N PHE A 227 -17.15 -10.77 18.96
CA PHE A 227 -16.39 -10.05 17.94
C PHE A 227 -17.34 -9.27 17.04
N HIS A 228 -17.17 -7.95 17.00
CA HIS A 228 -17.86 -7.07 16.05
C HIS A 228 -17.15 -7.06 14.69
N SER A 229 -17.77 -6.44 13.68
CA SER A 229 -17.15 -6.29 12.36
C SER A 229 -15.82 -5.53 12.45
N VAL A 230 -15.79 -4.45 13.25
CA VAL A 230 -14.55 -3.68 13.50
C VAL A 230 -13.45 -4.53 14.15
N ASP A 231 -13.78 -5.43 15.09
CA ASP A 231 -12.80 -6.32 15.73
C ASP A 231 -12.18 -7.27 14.70
N MET A 232 -13.01 -7.90 13.87
CA MET A 232 -12.54 -8.82 12.82
C MET A 232 -11.70 -8.09 11.76
N LYS A 233 -12.11 -6.89 11.35
CA LYS A 233 -11.34 -6.00 10.46
C LYS A 233 -9.99 -5.62 11.07
N ALA A 234 -9.92 -5.39 12.38
CA ALA A 234 -8.66 -5.12 13.09
C ALA A 234 -7.70 -6.32 13.03
N LEU A 235 -8.21 -7.50 13.37
CA LEU A 235 -7.40 -8.72 13.44
C LEU A 235 -6.85 -9.12 12.08
N ILE A 236 -7.67 -9.04 11.03
CA ILE A 236 -7.21 -9.37 9.67
C ILE A 236 -6.22 -8.33 9.15
N THR A 237 -6.39 -7.06 9.49
CA THR A 237 -5.41 -6.00 9.17
C THR A 237 -4.07 -6.27 9.85
N GLN A 238 -4.07 -6.55 11.15
CA GLN A 238 -2.86 -6.88 11.89
C GLN A 238 -2.18 -8.14 11.35
N LEU A 239 -2.95 -9.11 10.86
CA LEU A 239 -2.43 -10.30 10.22
C LEU A 239 -1.72 -10.00 8.91
N TYR A 240 -2.32 -9.17 8.04
CA TYR A 240 -1.72 -8.79 6.76
C TYR A 240 -0.40 -8.03 6.93
N ASP A 241 -0.21 -7.29 8.03
CA ASP A 241 1.09 -6.69 8.38
C ASP A 241 2.15 -7.76 8.72
N GLY A 242 1.78 -8.73 9.55
CA GLY A 242 2.69 -9.78 10.02
C GLY A 242 2.93 -10.92 9.01
N ALA A 243 2.11 -11.03 7.96
CA ALA A 243 2.15 -12.13 7.00
C ALA A 243 3.28 -12.00 5.96
N ALA A 244 3.84 -10.80 5.77
CA ALA A 244 4.85 -10.50 4.77
C ALA A 244 4.46 -11.00 3.36
N ILE A 245 3.24 -10.69 2.91
CA ILE A 245 2.75 -11.12 1.58
C ILE A 245 3.58 -10.56 0.43
N ASP A 246 3.66 -11.30 -0.67
CA ASP A 246 4.26 -10.80 -1.91
C ASP A 246 3.37 -9.76 -2.57
N VAL A 247 3.97 -8.65 -3.01
CA VAL A 247 3.30 -7.55 -3.71
C VAL A 247 4.01 -7.19 -5.00
N VAL A 248 3.23 -6.72 -5.98
CA VAL A 248 3.77 -6.01 -7.14
C VAL A 248 3.75 -4.53 -6.81
N PHE A 249 4.93 -3.92 -6.73
CA PHE A 249 5.11 -2.50 -6.42
C PHE A 249 5.68 -1.76 -7.62
N THR A 250 5.08 -0.61 -7.94
CA THR A 250 5.44 0.28 -9.04
C THR A 250 5.54 1.73 -8.57
N GLY A 251 6.48 2.46 -9.14
CA GLY A 251 6.87 3.79 -8.71
C GLY A 251 7.94 3.81 -7.61
N ALA A 252 8.07 4.96 -6.95
CA ALA A 252 9.03 5.24 -5.91
C ALA A 252 8.36 5.91 -4.71
N ARG A 253 8.87 5.62 -3.50
CA ARG A 253 8.46 6.36 -2.30
C ARG A 253 9.33 7.58 -2.10
N PHE A 254 8.72 8.76 -2.01
CA PHE A 254 9.38 9.95 -1.51
C PHE A 254 9.62 9.84 0.02
N ASN A 255 10.85 10.11 0.45
CA ASN A 255 11.24 10.09 1.87
C ASN A 255 11.87 11.41 2.33
N GLY A 256 11.83 12.44 1.49
CA GLY A 256 12.37 13.76 1.79
C GLY A 256 11.39 14.62 2.59
N PRO A 257 11.80 15.82 3.01
CA PRO A 257 10.91 16.76 3.66
C PRO A 257 9.95 17.40 2.65
N ASP A 258 8.72 17.70 3.10
CA ASP A 258 7.74 18.40 2.27
C ASP A 258 8.11 19.87 2.01
N SER A 259 8.90 20.48 2.93
CA SER A 259 9.24 21.90 2.94
C SER A 259 10.72 22.16 3.31
N PRO A 260 11.39 23.17 2.71
CA PRO A 260 10.92 23.97 1.59
C PRO A 260 10.76 23.14 0.32
N GLU A 261 9.88 23.58 -0.58
CA GLU A 261 9.74 22.96 -1.90
C GLU A 261 10.93 23.31 -2.79
N GLU A 262 11.49 22.31 -3.45
CA GLU A 262 12.56 22.46 -4.43
C GLU A 262 11.98 22.16 -5.81
N LEU A 263 11.78 23.22 -6.60
CA LEU A 263 11.12 23.17 -7.91
C LEU A 263 12.06 23.60 -9.03
N ASP A 264 11.98 22.91 -10.17
CA ASP A 264 12.64 23.32 -11.40
C ASP A 264 12.01 24.58 -12.00
N LYS A 265 12.61 25.10 -13.07
CA LYS A 265 12.13 26.32 -13.75
C LYS A 265 10.73 26.19 -14.38
N TYR A 266 10.19 24.98 -14.48
CA TYR A 266 8.86 24.67 -15.00
C TYR A 266 7.84 24.38 -13.89
N GLY A 267 8.25 24.45 -12.62
CA GLY A 267 7.37 24.23 -11.47
C GLY A 267 7.19 22.77 -11.08
N ARG A 268 8.08 21.87 -11.54
CA ARG A 268 8.08 20.45 -11.15
C ARG A 268 9.07 20.23 -10.01
N TYR A 269 8.83 19.25 -9.13
CA TYR A 269 9.80 18.92 -8.09
C TYR A 269 11.16 18.52 -8.69
N GLU A 270 12.26 18.99 -8.11
CA GLU A 270 13.60 18.59 -8.56
C GLU A 270 13.88 17.11 -8.23
N ASP A 271 13.38 16.63 -7.09
CA ASP A 271 13.45 15.22 -6.69
C ASP A 271 12.53 14.36 -7.56
N GLU A 272 13.11 13.42 -8.29
CA GLU A 272 12.40 12.48 -9.16
C GLU A 272 11.45 11.57 -8.39
N ALA A 273 11.80 11.15 -7.18
CA ALA A 273 10.90 10.33 -6.36
C ALA A 273 9.65 11.12 -5.96
N ARG A 274 9.76 12.44 -5.75
CA ARG A 274 8.60 13.30 -5.45
C ARG A 274 7.76 13.64 -6.67
N ARG A 275 8.35 13.56 -7.88
CA ARG A 275 7.62 13.72 -9.16
C ARG A 275 6.90 12.44 -9.58
N ASP A 276 7.37 11.31 -9.10
CA ASP A 276 6.76 10.01 -9.34
C ASP A 276 5.43 9.91 -8.57
N ILE A 277 4.42 9.19 -9.04
CA ILE A 277 4.40 8.30 -10.20
C ILE A 277 4.31 9.08 -11.53
N ASN A 278 5.05 8.66 -12.57
CA ASN A 278 4.94 9.30 -13.90
C ASN A 278 3.48 9.27 -14.42
N ALA A 279 2.96 10.40 -14.91
CA ALA A 279 1.56 10.56 -15.33
C ALA A 279 1.14 9.61 -16.49
N ALA A 280 2.06 9.29 -17.40
CA ALA A 280 1.78 8.29 -18.44
C ALA A 280 1.67 6.89 -17.88
N PHE A 281 2.58 6.52 -16.97
CA PHE A 281 2.47 5.23 -16.29
C PHE A 281 1.18 5.15 -15.48
N PHE A 282 0.82 6.20 -14.73
CA PHE A 282 -0.47 6.27 -14.03
C PHE A 282 -1.65 5.97 -14.97
N HIS A 283 -1.75 6.67 -16.10
CA HIS A 283 -2.85 6.47 -17.06
C HIS A 283 -2.91 5.04 -17.60
N ILE A 284 -1.75 4.47 -17.98
CA ILE A 284 -1.64 3.10 -18.49
C ILE A 284 -2.00 2.09 -17.39
N ALA A 285 -1.46 2.27 -16.19
CA ALA A 285 -1.60 1.34 -15.07
C ALA A 285 -3.06 1.27 -14.60
N VAL A 286 -3.73 2.41 -14.37
CA VAL A 286 -5.12 2.38 -13.88
C VAL A 286 -6.06 1.71 -14.88
N ALA A 287 -5.90 1.98 -16.17
CA ALA A 287 -6.73 1.39 -17.22
C ALA A 287 -6.44 -0.09 -17.46
N ASN A 288 -5.17 -0.50 -17.39
CA ASN A 288 -4.84 -1.91 -17.57
C ASN A 288 -5.20 -2.74 -16.34
N ILE A 289 -4.82 -2.32 -15.14
CA ILE A 289 -5.03 -3.11 -13.91
C ILE A 289 -6.53 -3.24 -13.62
N LEU A 290 -7.26 -2.12 -13.51
CA LEU A 290 -8.69 -2.17 -13.18
C LEU A 290 -9.59 -2.37 -14.41
N GLY A 291 -9.29 -1.72 -15.54
CA GLY A 291 -10.11 -1.82 -16.74
C GLY A 291 -9.98 -3.16 -17.45
N LYS A 292 -8.74 -3.54 -17.80
CA LYS A 292 -8.46 -4.71 -18.63
C LYS A 292 -8.30 -6.01 -17.82
N GLN A 293 -7.58 -5.98 -16.70
CA GLN A 293 -7.36 -7.17 -15.87
C GLN A 293 -8.46 -7.36 -14.81
N ARG A 294 -9.33 -6.36 -14.60
CA ARG A 294 -10.44 -6.42 -13.61
C ARG A 294 -9.95 -6.66 -12.19
N GLN A 295 -8.76 -6.16 -11.87
CA GLN A 295 -8.13 -6.27 -10.56
C GLN A 295 -8.06 -4.88 -9.90
N SER A 296 -8.38 -4.81 -8.61
CA SER A 296 -8.16 -3.58 -7.82
C SER A 296 -6.68 -3.40 -7.50
N PHE A 297 -6.30 -2.20 -7.07
CA PHE A 297 -4.94 -1.86 -6.65
C PHE A 297 -4.98 -0.81 -5.54
N ILE A 298 -3.84 -0.54 -4.95
CA ILE A 298 -3.63 0.37 -3.83
C ILE A 298 -2.73 1.50 -4.34
N VAL A 299 -3.06 2.72 -3.92
CA VAL A 299 -2.23 3.90 -4.18
C VAL A 299 -1.85 4.57 -2.88
N ASP A 300 -0.65 5.13 -2.82
CA ASP A 300 -0.40 6.23 -1.89
C ASP A 300 -1.07 7.48 -2.45
N VAL A 301 -2.07 8.02 -1.75
CA VAL A 301 -2.81 9.21 -2.18
C VAL A 301 -2.13 10.52 -1.80
N SER A 302 -0.93 10.45 -1.22
CA SER A 302 -0.04 11.59 -0.95
C SER A 302 1.20 11.51 -1.82
N SER A 303 1.74 12.68 -2.18
CA SER A 303 3.02 12.90 -2.87
C SER A 303 4.15 13.33 -1.91
N GLY A 304 3.87 13.37 -0.61
CA GLY A 304 4.75 13.92 0.42
C GLY A 304 5.37 12.85 1.31
N LEU A 305 5.95 13.27 2.43
CA LEU A 305 6.64 12.38 3.39
C LEU A 305 5.73 11.30 3.99
N GLN A 306 4.45 11.63 4.20
CA GLN A 306 3.49 10.70 4.78
C GLN A 306 3.01 9.71 3.74
N VAL A 307 2.90 8.44 4.12
CA VAL A 307 2.35 7.39 3.26
C VAL A 307 0.92 7.07 3.66
N TRP A 308 -0.01 7.16 2.72
CA TRP A 308 -1.43 6.86 2.92
C TRP A 308 -1.96 5.92 1.84
N ASN A 309 -1.86 4.62 2.12
CA ASN A 309 -2.33 3.56 1.24
C ASN A 309 -3.86 3.47 1.25
N GLN A 310 -4.48 3.61 0.08
CA GLN A 310 -5.93 3.51 -0.08
C GLN A 310 -6.29 2.49 -1.18
N PRO A 311 -7.24 1.57 -0.93
CA PRO A 311 -7.67 0.62 -1.95
C PRO A 311 -8.62 1.29 -2.96
N VAL A 312 -8.28 1.19 -4.24
CA VAL A 312 -9.01 1.85 -5.33
C VAL A 312 -10.29 1.10 -5.66
N GLN A 313 -11.39 1.84 -5.74
CA GLN A 313 -12.70 1.34 -6.14
C GLN A 313 -12.95 1.49 -7.65
N LYS A 314 -12.54 2.62 -8.23
CA LYS A 314 -12.96 3.04 -9.58
C LYS A 314 -12.01 4.06 -10.18
N TYR A 315 -11.90 4.08 -11.50
CA TYR A 315 -11.37 5.22 -12.25
C TYR A 315 -12.32 5.67 -13.37
N GLU A 316 -12.22 6.95 -13.75
CA GLU A 316 -12.94 7.54 -14.89
C GLU A 316 -12.06 8.55 -15.62
N PHE A 317 -11.91 8.39 -16.93
CA PHE A 317 -11.35 9.41 -17.81
C PHE A 317 -12.42 10.47 -18.10
N LEU A 318 -12.35 11.60 -17.40
CA LEU A 318 -13.28 12.72 -17.53
C LEU A 318 -12.97 13.57 -18.76
N GLU A 319 -11.69 13.71 -19.08
CA GLU A 319 -11.17 14.42 -20.25
C GLU A 319 -10.02 13.61 -20.85
N THR A 320 -10.01 13.44 -22.17
CA THR A 320 -8.94 12.79 -22.95
C THR A 320 -8.92 13.38 -24.36
N GLU A 321 -8.26 14.52 -24.54
CA GLU A 321 -8.30 15.28 -25.79
C GLU A 321 -6.91 15.60 -26.32
N ILE A 322 -6.67 15.30 -27.61
CA ILE A 322 -5.48 15.78 -28.31
C ILE A 322 -5.60 17.30 -28.50
N VAL A 323 -4.56 18.04 -28.09
CA VAL A 323 -4.56 19.50 -28.07
C VAL A 323 -3.40 20.09 -28.87
N ASP A 324 -3.44 21.40 -29.08
CA ASP A 324 -2.32 22.14 -29.66
C ASP A 324 -1.14 22.17 -28.67
N SER A 325 -0.03 21.51 -29.04
CA SER A 325 1.12 21.34 -28.14
C SER A 325 1.77 22.65 -27.74
N ALA A 326 1.83 23.64 -28.65
CA ALA A 326 2.44 24.94 -28.37
C ALA A 326 1.59 25.74 -27.38
N LYS A 327 0.26 25.67 -27.51
CA LYS A 327 -0.67 26.31 -26.59
C LYS A 327 -0.61 25.69 -25.19
N LEU A 328 -0.68 24.36 -25.07
CA LEU A 328 -0.59 23.68 -23.77
C LEU A 328 0.76 23.97 -23.11
N SER A 329 1.86 23.86 -23.87
CA SER A 329 3.20 24.12 -23.35
C SER A 329 3.37 25.55 -22.86
N LEU A 330 2.82 26.54 -23.58
CA LEU A 330 2.89 27.93 -23.16
C LEU A 330 2.08 28.19 -21.90
N GLU A 331 0.90 27.56 -21.80
CA GLU A 331 -0.02 27.70 -20.67
C GLU A 331 0.55 27.13 -19.38
N TYR A 332 1.09 25.90 -19.43
CA TYR A 332 1.51 25.18 -18.22
C TYR A 332 3.00 25.28 -17.91
N PHE A 333 3.86 25.46 -18.92
CA PHE A 333 5.33 25.44 -18.75
C PHE A 333 6.00 26.75 -19.17
N GLY A 334 5.22 27.76 -19.58
CA GLY A 334 5.75 29.07 -19.99
C GLY A 334 6.64 29.03 -21.23
N SER A 335 6.56 27.96 -22.03
CA SER A 335 7.41 27.74 -23.21
C SER A 335 6.56 27.53 -24.46
N ALA A 336 6.86 28.24 -25.55
CA ALA A 336 6.17 28.06 -26.83
C ALA A 336 6.47 26.70 -27.51
N THR A 337 7.55 26.04 -27.09
CA THR A 337 7.95 24.69 -27.53
C THR A 337 7.93 23.76 -26.32
N TYR A 338 7.34 22.58 -26.47
CA TYR A 338 7.28 21.58 -25.41
C TYR A 338 8.71 21.17 -25.00
N PRO A 339 9.08 21.27 -23.71
CA PRO A 339 10.49 21.19 -23.32
C PRO A 339 10.96 19.81 -22.83
N PHE A 340 10.08 18.82 -22.71
CA PHE A 340 10.37 17.60 -21.93
C PHE A 340 10.73 16.39 -22.78
N ASN A 341 10.07 16.20 -23.92
CA ASN A 341 10.31 15.06 -24.77
C ASN A 341 10.34 15.47 -26.25
N ASP A 342 11.51 15.36 -26.89
CA ASP A 342 11.71 15.70 -28.30
C ASP A 342 11.09 14.67 -29.26
N ALA A 343 10.75 13.46 -28.78
CA ALA A 343 10.09 12.42 -29.57
C ALA A 343 8.56 12.62 -29.68
N VAL A 344 8.00 13.58 -28.94
CA VAL A 344 6.56 13.82 -28.92
C VAL A 344 6.06 14.32 -30.28
N THR A 345 4.98 13.70 -30.77
CA THR A 345 4.26 14.13 -31.97
C THR A 345 2.96 14.85 -31.61
N TYR A 346 2.23 14.34 -30.61
CA TYR A 346 0.99 14.94 -30.11
C TYR A 346 1.01 15.04 -28.59
N LEU A 347 0.37 16.09 -28.06
CA LEU A 347 0.02 16.16 -26.65
C LEU A 347 -1.47 15.91 -26.48
N ALA A 348 -1.84 15.10 -25.49
CA ALA A 348 -3.23 14.93 -25.08
C ALA A 348 -3.42 15.43 -23.65
N LYS A 349 -4.33 16.38 -23.44
CA LYS A 349 -4.75 16.80 -22.11
C LYS A 349 -5.73 15.77 -21.54
N CYS A 350 -5.48 15.37 -20.29
CA CYS A 350 -6.25 14.36 -19.60
C CYS A 350 -6.68 14.86 -18.22
N THR A 351 -7.90 14.47 -17.82
CA THR A 351 -8.38 14.56 -16.45
C THR A 351 -8.91 13.19 -16.06
N THR A 352 -8.34 12.57 -15.02
CA THR A 352 -8.79 11.27 -14.51
C THR A 352 -9.25 11.37 -13.08
N ARG A 353 -10.49 10.94 -12.85
CA ARG A 353 -11.01 10.73 -11.50
C ARG A 353 -10.57 9.37 -11.00
N LEU A 354 -9.84 9.33 -9.89
CA LEU A 354 -9.61 8.11 -9.13
C LEU A 354 -10.51 8.12 -7.90
N THR A 355 -11.15 6.99 -7.61
CA THR A 355 -12.05 6.84 -6.45
C THR A 355 -11.57 5.68 -5.59
N TRP A 356 -11.45 5.89 -4.28
CA TRP A 356 -10.97 4.92 -3.31
C TRP A 356 -11.84 4.88 -2.04
N THR A 357 -11.64 3.83 -1.25
CA THR A 357 -12.23 3.72 0.09
C THR A 357 -11.33 4.42 1.10
N ALA A 358 -11.88 5.30 1.93
CA ALA A 358 -11.19 5.93 3.05
C ALA A 358 -11.46 5.23 4.38
N GLU A 359 -10.72 5.63 5.42
CA GLU A 359 -10.76 5.00 6.73
C GLU A 359 -12.06 5.24 7.50
N SER A 360 -12.45 4.26 8.32
CA SER A 360 -13.55 4.39 9.28
C SER A 360 -13.43 3.43 10.45
N ILE A 361 -14.06 3.78 11.57
CA ILE A 361 -14.33 2.87 12.69
C ILE A 361 -15.83 2.54 12.79
N GLU A 362 -16.58 2.73 11.70
CA GLU A 362 -18.01 2.43 11.71
C GLU A 362 -18.21 0.91 11.69
N ASP A 363 -19.03 0.43 12.62
CA ASP A 363 -19.32 -0.99 12.75
C ASP A 363 -20.37 -1.50 11.75
N GLY A 364 -20.31 -2.80 11.48
CA GLY A 364 -21.18 -3.50 10.55
C GLY A 364 -20.68 -3.61 9.12
N ALA A 365 -21.53 -4.17 8.25
CA ALA A 365 -21.23 -4.41 6.84
C ALA A 365 -21.52 -3.19 5.97
N LEU A 366 -20.55 -2.30 5.85
CA LEU A 366 -20.71 -1.02 5.17
C LEU A 366 -20.95 -1.18 3.66
N THR A 367 -20.34 -2.17 3.03
CA THR A 367 -20.52 -2.46 1.59
C THR A 367 -21.92 -3.00 1.31
N THR A 368 -22.40 -3.97 2.10
CA THR A 368 -23.70 -4.61 1.89
C THR A 368 -24.86 -3.67 2.20
N THR A 369 -24.69 -2.77 3.17
CA THR A 369 -25.72 -1.79 3.57
C THR A 369 -25.70 -0.52 2.72
N GLY A 370 -24.72 -0.33 1.84
CA GLY A 370 -24.53 0.90 1.05
C GLY A 370 -23.87 2.05 1.82
N ARG A 371 -23.61 1.88 3.13
CA ARG A 371 -22.93 2.86 3.99
C ARG A 371 -21.50 3.17 3.54
N ILE A 372 -20.89 2.29 2.76
CA ILE A 372 -19.58 2.49 2.14
C ILE A 372 -19.49 3.82 1.37
N GLU A 373 -20.60 4.33 0.83
CA GLU A 373 -20.65 5.61 0.11
C GLU A 373 -20.21 6.80 0.98
N ALA A 374 -20.42 6.74 2.31
CA ALA A 374 -19.94 7.77 3.24
C ALA A 374 -18.40 7.82 3.37
N TYR A 375 -17.74 6.75 2.91
CA TYR A 375 -16.29 6.55 2.94
C TYR A 375 -15.70 6.40 1.54
N THR A 376 -16.48 6.69 0.50
CA THR A 376 -16.00 6.74 -0.88
C THR A 376 -15.53 8.14 -1.22
N VAL A 377 -14.27 8.24 -1.61
CA VAL A 377 -13.53 9.49 -1.82
C VAL A 377 -12.99 9.51 -3.23
N TYR A 378 -12.95 10.67 -3.88
CA TYR A 378 -12.37 10.80 -5.21
C TYR A 378 -11.51 12.04 -5.37
N GLU A 379 -10.44 11.93 -6.16
CA GLU A 379 -9.66 13.08 -6.63
C GLU A 379 -9.58 13.07 -8.16
N ASP A 380 -9.54 14.28 -8.74
CA ASP A 380 -9.37 14.48 -10.16
C ASP A 380 -7.91 14.88 -10.42
N TYR A 381 -7.19 14.06 -11.17
CA TYR A 381 -5.81 14.33 -11.56
C TYR A 381 -5.74 14.88 -12.98
N GLU A 382 -5.08 16.03 -13.13
CA GLU A 382 -4.86 16.71 -14.41
C GLU A 382 -3.42 16.45 -14.91
N TYR A 383 -3.28 16.04 -16.15
CA TYR A 383 -1.98 15.76 -16.76
C TYR A 383 -2.02 15.88 -18.28
N CYS A 384 -0.85 15.94 -18.92
CA CYS A 384 -0.73 15.70 -20.36
C CYS A 384 -0.01 14.39 -20.65
N LEU A 385 -0.44 13.71 -21.70
CA LEU A 385 0.25 12.55 -22.27
C LEU A 385 1.02 12.99 -23.51
N GLU A 386 2.22 12.49 -23.63
CA GLU A 386 3.09 12.58 -24.79
C GLU A 386 2.84 11.37 -25.68
N LEU A 387 2.46 11.61 -26.94
CA LEU A 387 2.11 10.58 -27.89
C LEU A 387 3.03 10.61 -29.11
N ASP A 388 3.38 9.42 -29.62
CA ASP A 388 4.06 9.25 -30.90
C ASP A 388 3.10 9.40 -32.11
N GLU A 389 3.61 9.23 -33.32
CA GLU A 389 2.85 9.29 -34.58
C GLU A 389 1.73 8.22 -34.70
N ASN A 390 1.81 7.16 -33.90
CA ASN A 390 0.84 6.06 -33.85
C ASN A 390 -0.14 6.19 -32.67
N TYR A 391 -0.10 7.29 -31.93
CA TYR A 391 -0.85 7.51 -30.69
C TYR A 391 -0.48 6.55 -29.55
N THR A 392 0.72 5.97 -29.59
CA THR A 392 1.30 5.26 -28.45
C THR A 392 1.72 6.28 -27.41
N ILE A 393 1.36 6.04 -26.15
CA ILE A 393 1.79 6.86 -25.02
C ILE A 393 3.27 6.55 -24.76
N ILE A 394 4.11 7.59 -24.82
CA ILE A 394 5.58 7.50 -24.65
C ILE A 394 6.09 8.30 -23.45
N GLY A 395 5.23 9.09 -22.79
CA GLY A 395 5.56 9.85 -21.59
C GLY A 395 4.41 10.77 -21.20
N GLY A 396 4.59 11.56 -20.15
CA GLY A 396 3.54 12.42 -19.64
C GLY A 396 3.99 13.24 -18.44
N GLU A 397 3.31 14.36 -18.22
CA GLU A 397 3.61 15.33 -17.17
C GLU A 397 2.35 15.70 -16.42
N TRP A 398 2.45 15.79 -15.10
CA TRP A 398 1.39 16.35 -14.26
C TRP A 398 1.15 17.83 -14.61
N LEU A 399 -0.08 18.29 -14.42
CA LEU A 399 -0.48 19.67 -14.72
C LEU A 399 -1.16 20.32 -13.51
N GLY A 400 -1.01 21.64 -13.41
CA GLY A 400 -1.75 22.45 -12.43
C GLY A 400 -1.53 21.98 -10.99
N GLY A 401 -2.63 21.80 -10.25
CA GLY A 401 -2.58 21.32 -8.86
C GLY A 401 -2.09 19.88 -8.73
N SER A 402 -2.15 19.08 -9.79
CA SER A 402 -1.63 17.71 -9.78
C SER A 402 -0.12 17.63 -9.85
N ASN A 403 0.61 18.75 -9.99
CA ASN A 403 2.06 18.78 -9.72
C ASN A 403 2.37 18.59 -8.23
N GLU A 404 1.48 19.06 -7.36
CA GLU A 404 1.62 18.93 -5.90
C GLU A 404 0.80 17.75 -5.36
N ASN A 405 -0.32 17.42 -6.00
CA ASN A 405 -1.27 16.43 -5.54
C ASN A 405 -1.49 15.33 -6.58
N HIS A 406 -0.62 14.34 -6.57
CA HIS A 406 -0.68 13.11 -7.37
C HIS A 406 -0.30 11.90 -6.50
N PRO A 407 -0.62 10.67 -6.92
CA PRO A 407 -0.12 9.48 -6.22
C PRO A 407 1.41 9.38 -6.31
N ASP A 408 2.07 8.98 -5.22
CA ASP A 408 3.53 8.73 -5.17
C ASP A 408 3.86 7.36 -5.81
N PHE A 409 3.08 6.33 -5.45
CA PHE A 409 3.25 4.98 -6.00
C PHE A 409 1.94 4.18 -6.04
N LEU A 410 1.98 3.09 -6.80
CA LEU A 410 0.88 2.12 -6.95
C LEU A 410 1.39 0.71 -6.68
N TRP A 411 0.58 -0.11 -6.02
CA TRP A 411 0.90 -1.51 -5.79
C TRP A 411 -0.33 -2.37 -5.59
N PHE A 412 -0.17 -3.69 -5.64
CA PHE A 412 -1.23 -4.63 -5.27
C PHE A 412 -0.62 -5.95 -4.78
N PRO A 413 -1.27 -6.68 -3.88
CA PRO A 413 -0.74 -7.96 -3.44
C PRO A 413 -0.90 -9.03 -4.52
N ALA A 414 0.12 -9.85 -4.69
CA ALA A 414 0.17 -10.92 -5.69
C ALA A 414 -0.77 -12.08 -5.33
N ALA A 415 -0.94 -12.33 -4.03
CA ALA A 415 -1.84 -13.33 -3.48
C ALA A 415 -2.24 -12.98 -2.03
N LYS A 416 -3.25 -13.69 -1.52
CA LYS A 416 -3.56 -13.73 -0.08
C LYS A 416 -2.42 -14.39 0.71
N PRO A 417 -2.33 -14.17 2.03
CA PRO A 417 -1.49 -14.98 2.91
C PRO A 417 -1.74 -16.49 2.73
N SER A 418 -0.73 -17.32 2.99
CA SER A 418 -0.92 -18.78 3.02
C SER A 418 -1.90 -19.16 4.13
N ALA A 419 -2.75 -20.17 3.91
CA ALA A 419 -3.78 -20.57 4.88
C ALA A 419 -3.22 -20.99 6.26
N ASP A 420 -1.96 -21.42 6.32
CA ASP A 420 -1.24 -21.80 7.52
C ASP A 420 -0.41 -20.66 8.14
N THR A 421 -0.58 -19.41 7.65
CA THR A 421 0.12 -18.24 8.19
C THR A 421 -0.20 -18.05 9.66
N VAL A 422 0.86 -17.90 10.45
CA VAL A 422 0.81 -17.49 11.85
C VAL A 422 1.78 -16.32 12.00
N THR A 423 1.28 -15.18 12.50
CA THR A 423 2.13 -14.01 12.73
C THR A 423 3.08 -14.24 13.91
N ASP A 424 4.14 -13.45 14.01
CA ASP A 424 5.06 -13.46 15.17
C ASP A 424 4.36 -13.15 16.51
N THR A 425 3.20 -12.49 16.45
CA THR A 425 2.35 -12.18 17.62
C THR A 425 1.39 -13.33 17.97
N GLY A 426 1.33 -14.39 17.15
CA GLY A 426 0.51 -15.57 17.38
C GLY A 426 -0.91 -15.51 16.81
N ILE A 427 -1.23 -14.52 15.96
CA ILE A 427 -2.50 -14.50 15.23
C ILE A 427 -2.40 -15.51 14.09
N THR A 428 -3.32 -16.47 14.05
CA THR A 428 -3.41 -17.43 12.93
C THR A 428 -4.42 -16.94 11.89
N TYR A 429 -4.08 -17.11 10.62
CA TYR A 429 -4.98 -16.71 9.52
C TYR A 429 -6.26 -17.54 9.52
N ALA A 430 -6.14 -18.84 9.82
CA ALA A 430 -7.28 -19.75 9.93
C ALA A 430 -8.29 -19.31 11.00
N ASP A 431 -7.83 -18.86 12.17
CA ASP A 431 -8.73 -18.42 13.24
C ASP A 431 -9.48 -17.13 12.84
N VAL A 432 -8.77 -16.17 12.25
CA VAL A 432 -9.38 -14.91 11.80
C VAL A 432 -10.39 -15.17 10.67
N LEU A 433 -10.03 -16.00 9.68
CA LEU A 433 -10.96 -16.38 8.62
C LEU A 433 -12.19 -17.12 9.16
N ALA A 434 -12.03 -18.00 10.16
CA ALA A 434 -13.17 -18.69 10.75
C ALA A 434 -14.17 -17.74 11.42
N LEU A 435 -13.68 -16.64 12.02
CA LEU A 435 -14.55 -15.58 12.54
C LEU A 435 -15.26 -14.85 11.39
N ILE A 436 -14.53 -14.48 10.35
CA ILE A 436 -15.11 -13.78 9.18
C ILE A 436 -16.15 -14.66 8.49
N ASP A 437 -15.85 -15.93 8.23
CA ASP A 437 -16.74 -16.88 7.58
C ASP A 437 -18.05 -17.05 8.38
N GLU A 438 -17.96 -17.19 9.71
CA GLU A 438 -19.15 -17.23 10.57
C GLU A 438 -19.96 -15.93 10.49
N SER A 439 -19.28 -14.78 10.43
CA SER A 439 -19.91 -13.46 10.26
C SER A 439 -20.66 -13.33 8.92
N LEU A 440 -20.22 -14.04 7.87
CA LEU A 440 -20.84 -14.01 6.55
C LEU A 440 -22.14 -14.83 6.47
N GLU A 441 -22.36 -15.77 7.40
CA GLU A 441 -23.51 -16.67 7.43
C GLU A 441 -24.80 -16.02 7.99
N CYS A 442 -24.70 -14.86 8.64
CA CYS A 442 -25.84 -14.17 9.20
C CYS A 442 -26.87 -13.73 8.16
N VAL A 443 -28.16 -13.87 8.52
CA VAL A 443 -29.29 -13.36 7.73
C VAL A 443 -29.50 -11.87 7.97
N ASP A 444 -29.39 -11.42 9.21
CA ASP A 444 -29.49 -10.02 9.62
C ASP A 444 -28.09 -9.43 9.76
N VAL A 445 -27.82 -8.33 9.06
CA VAL A 445 -26.52 -7.64 9.12
C VAL A 445 -26.50 -6.62 10.26
N THR A 446 -25.33 -6.42 10.88
CA THR A 446 -25.13 -5.33 11.84
C THR A 446 -25.21 -4.01 11.09
N ILE A 447 -26.08 -3.11 11.57
CA ILE A 447 -26.25 -1.74 11.06
C ILE A 447 -25.78 -0.78 12.15
N SER A 448 -24.87 0.14 11.81
CA SER A 448 -24.45 1.19 12.75
C SER A 448 -25.60 2.17 13.02
N PRO A 449 -26.10 2.27 14.27
CA PRO A 449 -27.31 3.04 14.58
C PRO A 449 -27.09 4.56 14.64
N ASP A 450 -25.84 5.02 14.66
CA ASP A 450 -25.50 6.37 15.14
C ASP A 450 -25.08 7.39 14.07
N ILE A 451 -25.15 7.05 12.77
CA ILE A 451 -24.73 7.96 11.70
C ILE A 451 -25.87 8.18 10.69
N PRO A 452 -26.21 9.45 10.36
CA PRO A 452 -27.29 9.75 9.41
C PRO A 452 -27.11 9.07 8.06
N ASP A 453 -28.21 8.63 7.45
CA ASP A 453 -28.29 7.97 6.13
C ASP A 453 -27.82 8.82 4.95
N THR A 454 -27.39 10.07 5.16
CA THR A 454 -27.02 10.95 4.05
C THR A 454 -25.68 10.50 3.46
N PRO A 455 -25.66 9.95 2.24
CA PRO A 455 -24.41 9.61 1.59
C PRO A 455 -23.67 10.90 1.23
N SER A 456 -22.35 10.90 1.41
CA SER A 456 -21.52 12.03 0.98
C SER A 456 -20.27 11.47 0.33
N THR A 457 -20.29 11.38 -1.00
CA THR A 457 -19.05 11.32 -1.77
C THR A 457 -18.30 12.62 -1.53
N LYS A 458 -17.14 12.56 -0.89
CA LYS A 458 -16.33 13.75 -0.57
C LYS A 458 -15.15 13.83 -1.54
N LYS A 459 -14.88 15.04 -2.03
CA LYS A 459 -13.57 15.38 -2.60
C LYS A 459 -12.58 15.54 -1.44
N PRO A 460 -11.34 15.03 -1.52
CA PRO A 460 -10.28 15.41 -0.62
C PRO A 460 -10.16 16.93 -0.57
N GLY A 461 -10.53 17.53 0.57
CA GLY A 461 -10.10 18.88 0.88
C GLY A 461 -8.72 18.84 1.52
N SER A 462 -8.00 19.96 1.51
CA SER A 462 -6.79 20.18 2.31
C SER A 462 -7.00 19.99 3.83
N GLY A 463 -8.24 19.76 4.26
CA GLY A 463 -8.66 19.41 5.61
C GLY A 463 -9.35 18.04 5.72
N TYR A 464 -9.03 17.06 4.88
CA TYR A 464 -9.30 15.66 5.23
C TYR A 464 -8.61 15.39 6.57
N THR A 465 -9.36 15.40 7.67
CA THR A 465 -8.88 14.89 8.95
C THR A 465 -8.73 13.38 8.76
N LYS A 466 -7.50 12.95 8.45
CA LYS A 466 -7.03 11.59 8.21
C LYS A 466 -7.11 10.68 9.45
N SER A 467 -8.12 10.87 10.29
CA SER A 467 -8.34 10.10 11.49
C SER A 467 -9.82 10.08 11.82
N PRO A 468 -10.42 8.89 11.97
CA PRO A 468 -11.71 8.77 12.64
C PRO A 468 -11.61 9.44 14.03
N SER A 469 -12.62 10.21 14.43
CA SER A 469 -12.64 10.82 15.75
C SER A 469 -12.89 9.72 16.79
N TYR A 470 -11.89 9.45 17.63
CA TYR A 470 -12.05 8.62 18.81
C TYR A 470 -12.43 9.51 19.98
N THR A 471 -13.58 9.28 20.58
CA THR A 471 -13.99 10.02 21.77
C THR A 471 -13.15 9.53 22.96
N LYS A 472 -12.01 10.18 23.26
CA LYS A 472 -11.37 10.02 24.57
C LYS A 472 -12.30 10.65 25.61
N THR A 473 -13.11 9.85 26.30
CA THR A 473 -13.66 10.29 27.59
C THR A 473 -12.56 10.10 28.63
N PRO A 474 -12.00 11.16 29.24
CA PRO A 474 -11.04 11.00 30.31
C PRO A 474 -11.70 10.20 31.45
N PRO A 475 -11.02 9.22 32.07
CA PRO A 475 -11.58 8.55 33.23
C PRO A 475 -11.72 9.57 34.36
N THR A 476 -12.95 10.03 34.60
CA THR A 476 -13.32 10.77 35.80
C THR A 476 -13.35 9.80 36.98
N LYS A 477 -12.18 9.36 37.46
CA LYS A 477 -12.08 8.68 38.75
C LYS A 477 -11.50 9.64 39.78
N ALA A 478 -12.38 10.09 40.67
CA ALA A 478 -11.99 10.75 41.90
C ALA A 478 -10.98 9.88 42.67
N PRO A 479 -9.92 10.46 43.27
CA PRO A 479 -8.85 9.68 43.87
C PRO A 479 -9.35 8.92 45.11
N PRO A 480 -9.12 7.60 45.23
CA PRO A 480 -9.33 6.92 46.49
C PRO A 480 -8.21 7.30 47.46
N THR A 481 -8.58 8.02 48.50
CA THR A 481 -7.75 8.34 49.65
C THR A 481 -7.38 7.06 50.39
N LYS A 482 -6.21 6.48 50.10
CA LYS A 482 -5.41 5.68 51.05
C LYS A 482 -4.04 5.38 50.47
N VAL A 483 -3.02 5.98 51.08
CA VAL A 483 -1.60 5.73 50.82
C VAL A 483 -1.18 4.44 51.53
N PRO A 484 -0.65 3.42 50.85
CA PRO A 484 0.22 2.43 51.48
C PRO A 484 1.67 2.90 51.37
N SER A 485 2.30 3.17 52.51
CA SER A 485 3.73 3.42 52.59
C SER A 485 4.51 2.11 52.45
N TYR A 486 5.40 2.01 51.45
CA TYR A 486 6.47 1.02 51.43
C TYR A 486 7.83 1.71 51.37
N PRO A 487 8.86 1.17 52.06
CA PRO A 487 10.15 1.81 52.22
C PRO A 487 10.99 1.79 50.91
N PRO A 488 11.94 2.72 50.75
CA PRO A 488 12.73 2.84 49.53
C PRO A 488 13.67 1.64 49.35
N ALA A 489 13.61 1.02 48.16
CA ALA A 489 14.61 0.06 47.73
C ALA A 489 15.95 0.78 47.52
N THR A 490 16.95 0.40 48.31
CA THR A 490 18.34 0.82 48.15
C THR A 490 18.98 -0.07 47.10
N TYR A 491 19.32 0.48 45.93
CA TYR A 491 20.14 -0.22 44.96
C TYR A 491 21.62 -0.10 45.37
N ALA A 492 22.29 -1.24 45.52
CA ALA A 492 23.73 -1.31 45.66
C ALA A 492 24.40 -1.01 44.29
N PRO A 493 25.55 -0.33 44.25
CA PRO A 493 26.23 -0.05 42.99
C PRO A 493 26.91 -1.33 42.47
N GLU A 494 26.54 -1.77 41.27
CA GLU A 494 27.27 -2.84 40.59
C GLU A 494 28.61 -2.33 40.06
N THR A 495 29.67 -2.96 40.55
CA THR A 495 31.03 -2.87 40.05
C THR A 495 31.16 -3.48 38.67
N THR A 496 31.75 -2.74 37.73
CA THR A 496 32.12 -3.22 36.40
C THR A 496 33.23 -4.28 36.47
N ALA A 497 32.96 -5.47 35.94
CA ALA A 497 33.96 -6.47 35.59
C ALA A 497 34.01 -6.62 34.05
N PRO A 498 35.19 -6.64 33.42
CA PRO A 498 35.29 -6.75 31.97
C PRO A 498 35.00 -8.18 31.50
N SER A 499 34.00 -8.35 30.65
CA SER A 499 33.71 -9.61 29.97
C SER A 499 34.68 -9.80 28.80
N THR A 500 35.50 -10.84 28.88
CA THR A 500 36.31 -11.38 27.79
C THR A 500 35.45 -12.29 26.93
N TYR A 501 35.23 -11.93 25.65
CA TYR A 501 34.59 -12.79 24.66
C TYR A 501 35.50 -13.98 24.30
N PRO A 502 35.01 -15.23 24.30
CA PRO A 502 35.68 -16.32 23.58
C PRO A 502 35.39 -16.21 22.08
N THR A 503 36.44 -16.43 21.30
CA THR A 503 36.44 -16.42 19.83
C THR A 503 35.85 -17.73 19.33
N GLU A 504 34.72 -17.70 18.63
CA GLU A 504 34.23 -18.88 17.89
C GLU A 504 34.94 -18.99 16.54
N THR A 505 35.79 -20.01 16.42
CA THR A 505 36.35 -20.48 15.15
C THR A 505 35.33 -21.38 14.45
N TYR A 506 34.83 -20.94 13.28
CA TYR A 506 34.06 -21.79 12.37
C TYR A 506 34.98 -22.82 11.69
N ALA A 507 34.56 -24.09 11.71
CA ALA A 507 35.15 -25.15 10.90
C ALA A 507 34.60 -25.07 9.46
N PRO A 508 35.41 -25.33 8.42
CA PRO A 508 34.95 -25.28 7.04
C PRO A 508 34.11 -26.51 6.69
N GLU A 509 32.92 -26.30 6.13
CA GLU A 509 32.08 -27.35 5.55
C GLU A 509 32.73 -27.90 4.27
N THR A 510 33.04 -29.20 4.28
CA THR A 510 33.40 -29.97 3.09
C THR A 510 32.14 -30.41 2.36
N THR A 511 31.96 -29.95 1.12
CA THR A 511 30.93 -30.43 0.19
C THR A 511 31.26 -31.83 -0.31
N ALA A 512 30.33 -32.77 -0.14
CA ALA A 512 30.36 -34.08 -0.76
C ALA A 512 29.63 -34.04 -2.13
N PRO A 513 30.17 -34.64 -3.20
CA PRO A 513 29.52 -34.64 -4.51
C PRO A 513 28.34 -35.62 -4.58
N SER A 514 27.25 -35.19 -5.21
CA SER A 514 26.06 -35.99 -5.50
C SER A 514 26.33 -37.00 -6.62
N THR A 515 25.96 -38.27 -6.39
CA THR A 515 25.92 -39.31 -7.41
C THR A 515 24.47 -39.61 -7.76
N TYR A 516 24.05 -39.29 -8.98
CA TYR A 516 22.78 -39.73 -9.55
C TYR A 516 22.89 -41.19 -10.05
N PRO A 517 21.90 -42.06 -9.78
CA PRO A 517 21.79 -43.36 -10.45
C PRO A 517 21.20 -43.22 -11.87
N PRO A 518 21.52 -44.13 -12.80
CA PRO A 518 21.12 -44.03 -14.20
C PRO A 518 19.66 -44.44 -14.41
N GLU A 519 19.01 -43.78 -15.37
CA GLU A 519 17.70 -44.11 -15.91
C GLU A 519 17.69 -45.49 -16.59
N THR A 520 16.63 -46.25 -16.35
CA THR A 520 16.18 -47.38 -17.19
C THR A 520 14.69 -47.25 -17.44
#